data_AF-A0A228HS07-F1
#
_entry.id   AF-A0A228HS07-F1
#
_cell.length_a   1.000
_cell.length_b   1.000
_cell.length_c   1.000
_cell.angle_alpha   90.00
_cell.angle_beta   90.00
_cell.angle_gamma   90.00
#
_symmetry.space_group_name_H-M   'P 1'
#
loop_
_entity.id
_entity.type
_entity.pdbx_description
1 polymer ?
#
loop_
_entity_poly.entity_id
_entity_poly.type
_entity_poly.pdbx_seq_one_letter_code
_entity_poly.pdbx_strand_id
1 'polypeptide(L)'
;MLRSCAMACLSCCLFVSRADAMSHGPIRLDVRQVDGKPAACLPMSDDTGSEPIRISSIGVSRQTGPVSPVVMYWALEIPERAPPVYLQRGECLVYGQAVAGAIVRTPPRTLDLDKFYSISIVPAGNEGPVYGSAFCVIGQAGGGIRIATPGQQGNPCAVAGH
;
A
#
# COMPACT_ATOMS: atom_id res chain seq x y z
N MET A 1 -0.97 -1.48 -75.34
CA MET A 1 -2.31 -1.00 -74.92
C MET A 1 -2.54 -1.53 -73.52
N LEU A 2 -2.22 -0.77 -72.47
CA LEU A 2 -3.13 0.10 -71.71
C LEU A 2 -4.54 -0.53 -71.54
N ARG A 3 -5.14 -0.67 -70.36
CA ARG A 3 -4.80 -0.30 -68.98
C ARG A 3 -5.91 -0.88 -68.06
N SER A 4 -5.54 -1.25 -66.83
CA SER A 4 -6.26 -1.30 -65.54
C SER A 4 -7.76 -0.92 -65.49
N CYS A 5 -8.60 -1.46 -64.60
CA CYS A 5 -8.45 -1.40 -63.14
C CYS A 5 -9.26 -2.49 -62.43
N ALA A 6 -8.56 -3.34 -61.67
CA ALA A 6 -9.15 -4.06 -60.55
C ALA A 6 -9.26 -3.07 -59.36
N MET A 7 -10.47 -2.80 -58.90
CA MET A 7 -10.72 -2.03 -57.68
C MET A 7 -10.41 -2.92 -56.48
N ALA A 8 -9.19 -2.82 -55.96
CA ALA A 8 -8.84 -3.36 -54.66
C ALA A 8 -9.40 -2.41 -53.58
N CYS A 9 -10.48 -2.83 -52.91
CA CYS A 9 -10.90 -2.18 -51.67
C CYS A 9 -9.82 -2.45 -50.61
N LEU A 10 -8.95 -1.46 -50.37
CA LEU A 10 -8.02 -1.46 -49.25
C LEU A 10 -8.83 -1.57 -47.95
N SER A 11 -8.71 -2.73 -47.29
CA SER A 11 -9.17 -2.95 -45.93
C SER A 11 -8.42 -1.99 -44.99
N CYS A 12 -9.09 -0.93 -44.57
CA CYS A 12 -8.60 -0.01 -43.55
C CYS A 12 -8.71 -0.69 -42.19
N CYS A 13 -7.80 -1.63 -41.89
CA CYS A 13 -7.58 -2.14 -40.54
C CYS A 13 -6.94 -1.02 -39.71
N LEU A 14 -7.77 -0.09 -39.23
CA LEU A 14 -7.42 0.83 -38.17
C LEU A 14 -7.19 -0.02 -36.91
N PHE A 15 -5.93 -0.39 -36.69
CA PHE A 15 -5.48 -0.94 -35.42
C PHE A 15 -5.75 0.12 -34.35
N VAL A 16 -6.85 -0.06 -33.63
CA VAL A 16 -7.13 0.66 -32.39
C VAL A 16 -6.04 0.24 -31.42
N SER A 17 -4.95 1.00 -31.41
CA SER A 17 -3.92 0.88 -30.38
C SER A 17 -4.58 1.29 -29.07
N ARG A 18 -5.09 0.30 -28.33
CA ARG A 18 -5.52 0.53 -26.95
C ARG A 18 -4.25 0.80 -26.15
N ALA A 19 -4.04 2.06 -25.80
CA ALA A 19 -3.15 2.40 -24.72
C ALA A 19 -3.82 1.95 -23.43
N ASP A 20 -3.63 0.69 -23.06
CA ASP A 20 -3.97 0.23 -21.72
C ASP A 20 -2.94 0.86 -20.77
N ALA A 21 -3.30 2.00 -20.19
CA ALA A 21 -2.58 2.57 -19.07
C ALA A 21 -2.78 1.62 -17.88
N MET A 22 -1.88 0.64 -17.74
CA MET A 22 -1.80 -0.16 -16.52
C MET A 22 -1.33 0.77 -15.39
N SER A 23 -2.28 1.24 -14.58
CA SER A 23 -1.96 1.88 -13.31
C SER A 23 -1.31 0.83 -12.42
N HIS A 24 0.01 0.93 -12.23
CA HIS A 24 0.71 0.12 -11.24
C HIS A 24 0.19 0.53 -9.86
N GLY A 25 -0.52 -0.38 -9.19
CA GLY A 25 -0.92 -0.21 -7.80
C GLY A 25 0.30 -0.07 -6.86
N PRO A 26 0.08 0.19 -5.57
CA PRO A 26 1.17 0.31 -4.62
C PRO A 26 2.02 -0.97 -4.57
N ILE A 27 3.33 -0.82 -4.30
CA ILE A 27 4.20 -1.97 -4.01
C ILE A 27 3.73 -2.61 -2.72
N ARG A 28 3.54 -3.93 -2.73
CA ARG A 28 2.97 -4.63 -1.58
C ARG A 28 3.94 -4.64 -0.40
N LEU A 29 3.48 -4.15 0.76
CA LEU A 29 4.15 -4.36 2.04
C LEU A 29 3.85 -5.74 2.61
N ASP A 30 4.86 -6.32 3.24
CA ASP A 30 4.64 -7.42 4.18
C ASP A 30 4.07 -6.84 5.48
N VAL A 31 3.01 -7.45 6.02
CA VAL A 31 2.49 -7.08 7.34
C VAL A 31 2.71 -8.22 8.30
N ARG A 32 3.41 -7.92 9.40
CA ARG A 32 3.72 -8.86 10.47
C ARG A 32 3.13 -8.38 11.78
N GLN A 33 3.09 -9.27 12.76
CA GLN A 33 2.75 -8.93 14.15
C GLN A 33 4.03 -8.85 14.98
N VAL A 34 4.25 -7.71 15.62
CA VAL A 34 5.35 -7.47 16.57
C VAL A 34 4.73 -6.95 17.86
N ASP A 35 4.92 -7.65 18.97
CA ASP A 35 4.36 -7.29 20.28
C ASP A 35 2.86 -6.97 20.26
N GLY A 36 2.09 -7.77 19.52
CA GLY A 36 0.64 -7.58 19.39
C GLY A 36 0.22 -6.44 18.45
N LYS A 37 1.15 -5.75 17.80
CA LYS A 37 0.86 -4.63 16.89
C LYS A 37 1.17 -5.00 15.43
N PRO A 38 0.45 -4.40 14.46
CA PRO A 38 0.82 -4.55 13.05
C PRO A 38 2.13 -3.81 12.80
N ALA A 39 3.00 -4.42 12.01
CA ALA A 39 4.25 -3.84 11.54
C ALA A 39 4.31 -3.95 10.01
N ALA A 40 4.55 -2.83 9.34
CA ALA A 40 4.76 -2.78 7.90
C ALA A 40 6.24 -3.00 7.60
N CYS A 41 6.55 -4.07 6.89
CA CYS A 41 7.89 -4.44 6.50
C CYS A 41 8.08 -4.21 5.01
N LEU A 42 9.21 -3.60 4.64
CA LEU A 42 9.57 -3.53 3.23
C LEU A 42 9.84 -4.92 2.67
N PRO A 43 9.46 -5.18 1.41
CA PRO A 43 9.88 -6.41 0.75
C PRO A 43 11.41 -6.47 0.68
N MET A 44 11.96 -7.68 0.63
CA MET A 44 13.40 -7.90 0.49
C MET A 44 13.95 -7.31 -0.83
N SER A 45 13.09 -7.22 -1.85
CA SER A 45 13.35 -6.60 -3.15
C SER A 45 12.03 -6.30 -3.85
N ASP A 46 12.02 -5.33 -4.75
CA ASP A 46 10.92 -5.07 -5.68
C ASP A 46 11.47 -4.51 -7.01
N ASP A 47 10.58 -4.05 -7.89
CA ASP A 47 10.94 -3.52 -9.22
C ASP A 47 11.80 -2.25 -9.16
N THR A 48 11.90 -1.58 -8.00
CA THR A 48 12.80 -0.44 -7.76
C THR A 48 14.20 -0.86 -7.29
N GLY A 49 14.41 -2.16 -7.03
CA GLY A 49 15.68 -2.74 -6.64
C GLY A 49 15.73 -3.20 -5.18
N SER A 50 16.94 -3.23 -4.62
CA SER A 50 17.24 -3.71 -3.25
C SER A 50 17.85 -2.64 -2.34
N GLU A 51 17.97 -1.40 -2.83
CA GLU A 51 18.51 -0.30 -2.04
C GLU A 51 17.53 0.17 -0.95
N PRO A 52 18.03 0.73 0.17
CA PRO A 52 17.18 1.32 1.20
C PRO A 52 16.37 2.48 0.63
N ILE A 53 15.14 2.65 1.11
CA ILE A 53 14.29 3.78 0.68
C ILE A 53 14.34 4.89 1.72
N ARG A 54 14.43 6.14 1.26
CA ARG A 54 14.15 7.29 2.09
C ARG A 54 12.64 7.44 2.21
N ILE A 55 12.10 7.59 3.42
CA ILE A 55 10.66 7.73 3.64
C ILE A 55 10.27 9.18 3.95
N SER A 56 9.09 9.59 3.49
CA SER A 56 8.49 10.90 3.76
C SER A 56 7.30 10.81 4.71
N SER A 57 6.53 9.72 4.66
CA SER A 57 5.42 9.51 5.60
C SER A 57 5.05 8.04 5.74
N ILE A 58 4.36 7.74 6.84
CA ILE A 58 3.71 6.46 7.09
C ILE A 58 2.30 6.73 7.64
N GLY A 59 1.33 5.96 7.18
CA GLY A 59 -0.06 6.11 7.58
C GLY A 59 -0.75 4.77 7.79
N VAL A 60 -1.63 4.71 8.78
CA VAL A 60 -2.64 3.68 8.92
C VAL A 60 -4.00 4.32 8.88
N SER A 61 -4.86 3.79 8.03
CA SER A 61 -6.19 4.32 7.80
C SER A 61 -7.22 3.21 7.67
N ARG A 62 -8.49 3.58 7.80
CA ARG A 62 -9.63 2.69 7.62
C ARG A 62 -10.69 3.36 6.78
N GLN A 63 -11.15 2.65 5.77
CA GLN A 63 -12.37 3.02 5.05
C GLN A 63 -13.58 2.62 5.89
N THR A 64 -14.52 3.55 6.07
CA THR A 64 -15.72 3.33 6.90
C THR A 64 -16.97 3.06 6.09
N GLY A 65 -16.87 3.12 4.76
CA GLY A 65 -17.93 2.81 3.79
C GLY A 65 -17.46 3.17 2.37
N PRO A 66 -18.20 2.74 1.32
CA PRO A 66 -17.79 2.94 -0.07
C PRO A 66 -17.56 4.41 -0.46
N VAL A 67 -18.32 5.33 0.16
CA VAL A 67 -18.27 6.78 -0.09
C VAL A 67 -17.89 7.59 1.15
N SER A 68 -17.55 6.91 2.24
CA SER A 68 -17.24 7.55 3.52
C SER A 68 -15.78 8.03 3.56
N PRO A 69 -15.47 9.10 4.31
CA PRO A 69 -14.10 9.57 4.42
C PRO A 69 -13.20 8.49 5.01
N VAL A 70 -11.97 8.45 4.51
CA VAL A 70 -10.90 7.63 5.08
C VAL A 70 -10.55 8.18 6.45
N VAL A 71 -10.65 7.35 7.49
CA VAL A 71 -10.32 7.74 8.86
C VAL A 71 -8.88 7.35 9.13
N MET A 72 -8.03 8.33 9.49
CA MET A 72 -6.66 8.07 9.91
C MET A 72 -6.63 7.57 11.35
N TYR A 73 -5.92 6.46 11.57
CA TYR A 73 -5.70 5.86 12.88
C TYR A 73 -4.31 6.15 13.42
N TRP A 74 -3.34 6.33 12.53
CA TRP A 74 -2.00 6.77 12.86
C TRP A 74 -1.37 7.40 11.62
N ALA A 75 -0.61 8.47 11.81
CA ALA A 75 0.11 9.11 10.72
C ALA A 75 1.34 9.83 11.23
N LEU A 76 2.48 9.56 10.59
CA LEU A 76 3.72 10.30 10.77
C LEU A 76 4.14 10.93 9.45
N GLU A 77 4.74 12.10 9.53
CA GLU A 77 5.39 12.78 8.42
C GLU A 77 6.81 13.15 8.81
N ILE A 78 7.78 12.95 7.92
CA ILE A 78 9.17 13.34 8.11
C ILE A 78 9.41 14.60 7.28
N PRO A 79 9.56 15.77 7.93
CA PRO A 79 9.79 17.02 7.22
C PRO A 79 11.09 16.98 6.42
N GLU A 80 11.14 17.67 5.28
CA GLU A 80 12.35 17.73 4.43
C GLU A 80 13.59 18.24 5.16
N ARG A 81 13.40 19.11 6.16
CA ARG A 81 14.47 19.72 6.98
C ARG A 81 14.92 18.83 8.13
N ALA A 82 14.22 17.74 8.43
CA ALA A 82 14.64 16.78 9.45
C ALA A 82 15.74 15.86 8.89
N PRO A 83 16.57 15.24 9.76
CA PRO A 83 17.46 14.17 9.33
C PRO A 83 16.69 13.10 8.54
N PRO A 84 17.19 12.68 7.37
CA PRO A 84 16.48 11.73 6.52
C PRO A 84 16.40 10.36 7.22
N VAL A 85 15.23 9.73 7.14
CA VAL A 85 15.01 8.37 7.64
C VAL A 85 15.04 7.43 6.46
N TYR A 86 15.92 6.43 6.54
CA TYR A 86 16.02 5.36 5.56
C TYR A 86 15.53 4.06 6.19
N LEU A 87 14.76 3.30 5.42
CA LEU A 87 14.28 1.99 5.80
C LEU A 87 14.98 0.94 4.93
N GLN A 88 15.65 -0.01 5.57
CA GLN A 88 16.33 -1.11 4.90
C GLN A 88 15.31 -2.12 4.35
N ARG A 89 15.69 -2.88 3.32
CA ARG A 89 14.85 -3.98 2.83
C ARG A 89 14.64 -5.02 3.94
N GLY A 90 13.40 -5.48 4.09
CA GLY A 90 12.99 -6.36 5.20
C GLY A 90 12.79 -5.67 6.55
N GLU A 91 13.21 -4.40 6.71
CA GLU A 91 13.00 -3.65 7.95
C GLU A 91 11.51 -3.27 8.10
N CYS A 92 11.05 -3.28 9.35
CA CYS A 92 9.65 -3.06 9.69
C CYS A 92 9.47 -1.79 10.53
N LEU A 93 8.41 -1.03 10.23
CA LEU A 93 7.90 0.02 11.09
C LEU A 93 6.66 -0.48 11.83
N VAL A 94 6.75 -0.48 13.17
CA VAL A 94 5.66 -0.93 14.04
C VAL A 94 4.63 0.18 14.21
N TYR A 95 3.35 -0.17 14.23
CA TYR A 95 2.27 0.78 14.47
C TYR A 95 2.45 1.56 15.77
N GLY A 96 2.46 2.89 15.66
CA GLY A 96 2.68 3.80 16.78
C GLY A 96 4.14 3.95 17.21
N GLN A 97 5.09 3.37 16.48
CA GLN A 97 6.52 3.57 16.70
C GLN A 97 6.88 5.05 16.57
N ALA A 98 7.68 5.57 17.50
CA ALA A 98 8.26 6.90 17.36
C ALA A 98 9.39 6.86 16.33
N VAL A 99 9.41 7.83 15.42
CA VAL A 99 10.47 8.01 14.44
C VAL A 99 11.14 9.35 14.71
N ALA A 100 12.46 9.34 14.87
CA ALA A 100 13.23 10.54 15.17
C ALA A 100 13.03 11.59 14.07
N GLY A 101 12.74 12.84 14.46
CA GLY A 101 12.49 13.94 13.53
C GLY A 101 11.13 13.92 12.83
N ALA A 102 10.31 12.88 13.02
CA ALA A 102 8.97 12.83 12.45
C ALA A 102 7.96 13.65 13.27
N ILE A 103 7.03 14.29 12.57
CA ILE A 103 5.84 14.95 13.12
C ILE A 103 4.72 13.92 13.18
N VAL A 104 4.15 13.73 14.37
CA VAL A 104 2.94 12.93 14.55
C VAL A 104 1.74 13.73 14.07
N ARG A 105 1.23 13.45 12.88
CA ARG A 105 0.01 14.07 12.33
C ARG A 105 -1.24 13.52 12.98
N THR A 106 -1.25 12.20 13.23
CA THR A 106 -2.33 11.51 13.94
C THR A 106 -1.70 10.54 14.94
N PRO A 107 -1.89 10.74 16.26
CA PRO A 107 -1.45 9.78 17.27
C PRO A 107 -2.10 8.41 17.07
N PRO A 108 -1.41 7.30 17.41
CA PRO A 108 -1.94 5.96 17.21
C PRO A 108 -3.20 5.74 18.07
N ARG A 109 -4.29 5.36 17.41
CA ARG A 109 -5.57 4.98 18.05
C ARG A 109 -5.62 3.47 18.32
N THR A 110 -6.49 3.06 19.24
CA THR A 110 -6.84 1.65 19.37
C THR A 110 -7.44 1.15 18.06
N LEU A 111 -6.99 -0.02 17.60
CA LEU A 111 -7.54 -0.67 16.41
C LEU A 111 -8.75 -1.51 16.81
N ASP A 112 -9.82 -1.40 16.04
CA ASP A 112 -11.06 -2.14 16.25
C ASP A 112 -10.90 -3.59 15.80
N LEU A 113 -11.49 -4.51 16.56
CA LEU A 113 -11.54 -5.92 16.20
C LEU A 113 -12.45 -6.15 14.97
N ASP A 114 -12.08 -7.15 14.18
CA ASP A 114 -12.76 -7.61 12.98
C ASP A 114 -12.95 -6.50 11.93
N LYS A 115 -11.99 -5.55 11.88
CA LYS A 115 -11.93 -4.47 10.90
C LYS A 115 -10.67 -4.55 10.04
N PHE A 116 -10.82 -4.12 8.78
CA PHE A 116 -9.73 -3.88 7.87
C PHE A 116 -9.15 -2.48 8.02
N TYR A 117 -7.83 -2.43 7.91
CA TYR A 117 -7.02 -1.24 7.86
C TYR A 117 -6.08 -1.31 6.67
N SER A 118 -5.76 -0.16 6.11
CA SER A 118 -4.69 0.00 5.14
C SER A 118 -3.50 0.64 5.84
N ILE A 119 -2.30 0.11 5.57
CA ILE A 119 -1.03 0.71 5.97
C ILE A 119 -0.26 1.11 4.71
N SER A 120 0.32 2.30 4.73
CA SER A 120 1.15 2.80 3.63
C SER A 120 2.42 3.46 4.12
N ILE A 121 3.49 3.28 3.34
CA ILE A 121 4.76 3.99 3.46
C ILE A 121 4.97 4.75 2.16
N VAL A 122 5.15 6.06 2.26
CA VAL A 122 5.40 6.93 1.11
C VAL A 122 6.89 7.25 1.07
N PRO A 123 7.61 6.92 -0.02
CA PRO A 123 8.99 7.34 -0.20
C PRO A 123 9.13 8.87 -0.23
N ALA A 124 10.31 9.39 0.04
CA ALA A 124 10.64 10.80 -0.19
C ALA A 124 11.05 11.02 -1.66
N GLY A 125 10.70 12.19 -2.21
CA GLY A 125 10.93 12.55 -3.61
C GLY A 125 9.69 12.32 -4.50
N ASN A 126 9.80 12.69 -5.78
CA ASN A 126 8.65 12.75 -6.70
C ASN A 126 8.44 11.47 -7.53
N GLU A 127 9.27 10.43 -7.36
CA GLU A 127 9.36 9.35 -8.37
C GLU A 127 9.23 7.92 -7.81
N GLY A 128 9.04 7.76 -6.50
CA GLY A 128 8.93 6.44 -5.88
C GLY A 128 7.47 5.95 -5.78
N PRO A 129 7.17 4.68 -6.10
CA PRO A 129 5.84 4.13 -5.87
C PRO A 129 5.52 4.09 -4.37
N VAL A 130 4.25 4.30 -4.02
CA VAL A 130 3.78 4.11 -2.65
C VAL A 130 3.85 2.63 -2.30
N TYR A 131 4.31 2.34 -1.10
CA TYR A 131 4.26 1.00 -0.54
C TYR A 131 2.98 0.87 0.28
N GLY A 132 2.22 -0.20 0.09
CA GLY A 132 0.90 -0.36 0.71
C GLY A 132 0.53 -1.80 0.96
N SER A 133 -0.24 -2.03 2.03
CA SER A 133 -0.87 -3.32 2.28
C SER A 133 -2.10 -3.13 3.15
N ALA A 134 -2.92 -4.16 3.26
CA ALA A 134 -4.06 -4.19 4.14
C ALA A 134 -3.88 -5.27 5.21
N PHE A 135 -4.49 -5.05 6.38
CA PHE A 135 -4.51 -6.01 7.46
C PHE A 135 -5.82 -5.96 8.22
N CYS A 136 -6.18 -7.10 8.82
CA CYS A 136 -7.34 -7.29 9.68
C CYS A 136 -6.84 -7.52 11.12
N VAL A 137 -7.52 -6.91 12.09
CA VAL A 137 -7.28 -7.16 13.51
C VAL A 137 -8.30 -8.18 13.99
N ILE A 138 -7.86 -9.34 14.46
CA ILE A 138 -8.72 -10.45 14.84
C ILE A 138 -8.58 -10.69 16.34
N GLY A 139 -9.70 -10.74 17.07
CA GLY A 139 -9.69 -11.12 18.48
C GLY A 139 -9.33 -12.59 18.67
N GLN A 140 -8.57 -12.91 19.71
CA GLN A 140 -8.26 -14.29 20.11
C GLN A 140 -9.00 -14.66 21.39
N ALA A 141 -9.35 -15.95 21.53
CA ALA A 141 -9.82 -16.50 22.79
C ALA A 141 -8.73 -16.30 23.86
N GLY A 142 -9.04 -15.57 24.92
CA GLY A 142 -8.07 -15.16 25.95
C GLY A 142 -7.69 -13.67 25.93
N GLY A 143 -8.29 -12.85 25.05
CA GLY A 143 -8.19 -11.38 25.11
C GLY A 143 -7.02 -10.76 24.34
N GLY A 144 -6.24 -11.57 23.62
CA GLY A 144 -5.20 -11.11 22.70
C GLY A 144 -5.75 -10.73 21.32
N ILE A 145 -4.89 -10.14 20.48
CA ILE A 145 -5.19 -9.87 19.07
C ILE A 145 -4.20 -10.58 18.14
N ARG A 146 -4.70 -10.93 16.96
CA ARG A 146 -3.93 -11.45 15.83
C ARG A 146 -4.06 -10.51 14.64
N ILE A 147 -2.95 -10.16 14.02
CA ILE A 147 -2.93 -9.41 12.76
C ILE A 147 -2.91 -10.41 11.59
N ALA A 148 -3.84 -10.26 10.65
CA ALA A 148 -3.91 -11.10 9.46
C ALA A 148 -3.93 -10.27 8.18
N THR A 149 -3.28 -10.73 7.13
CA THR A 149 -3.37 -10.12 5.80
C THR A 149 -4.56 -10.70 5.01
N PRO A 150 -5.12 -9.95 4.03
CA PRO A 150 -6.14 -10.47 3.13
C PRO A 150 -5.69 -11.77 2.45
N GLY A 151 -6.56 -12.77 2.40
CA GLY A 151 -6.30 -14.07 1.81
C GLY A 151 -5.69 -15.13 2.75
N GLN A 152 -5.30 -14.76 3.97
CA GLN A 152 -4.88 -15.75 4.97
C GLN A 152 -6.06 -16.57 5.50
N GLN A 153 -5.87 -17.88 5.67
CA GLN A 153 -6.89 -18.80 6.19
C GLN A 153 -7.32 -18.40 7.61
N GLY A 154 -8.64 -18.48 7.87
CA GLY A 154 -9.21 -18.06 9.16
C GLY A 154 -9.20 -16.54 9.37
N ASN A 155 -9.11 -15.74 8.31
CA ASN A 155 -9.35 -14.30 8.34
C ASN A 155 -10.85 -14.03 8.18
N PRO A 156 -11.59 -13.70 9.26
CA PRO A 156 -13.03 -13.42 9.17
C PRO A 156 -13.31 -12.13 8.41
N CYS A 157 -12.32 -11.22 8.32
CA CYS A 157 -12.44 -10.04 7.49
C CYS A 157 -12.47 -10.40 6.00
N ALA A 158 -12.03 -11.58 5.54
CA ALA A 158 -12.06 -11.96 4.12
C ALA A 158 -13.47 -11.94 3.49
N VAL A 159 -14.53 -12.01 4.31
CA VAL A 159 -15.94 -11.94 3.86
C VAL A 159 -16.45 -10.49 3.81
N ALA A 160 -15.73 -9.54 4.40
CA ALA A 160 -16.10 -8.14 4.54
C ALA A 160 -15.22 -7.24 3.66
N GLY A 161 -15.33 -7.35 2.33
CA GLY A 161 -14.86 -6.27 1.45
C GLY A 161 -14.46 -6.67 0.04
N HIS A 162 -15.40 -6.55 -0.89
CA HIS A 162 -15.20 -5.79 -2.12
C HIS A 162 -16.16 -4.60 -2.08
#